data_AF-A0AA95SA50-F1
#
_entry.id   AF-A0AA95SA50-F1
#
_cell.length_a   1.000
_cell.length_b   1.000
_cell.length_c   1.000
_cell.angle_alpha   90.00
_cell.angle_beta   90.00
_cell.angle_gamma   90.00
#
_symmetry.space_group_name_H-M   'P 1'
#
loop_
_entity.id
_entity.type
_entity.pdbx_description
1 polymer ?
#
loop_
_entity_poly.entity_id
_entity_poly.type
_entity_poly.pdbx_seq_one_letter_code
_entity_poly.pdbx_strand_id
1 'polypeptide(L)'
;MANQDIKLNIIELQAVLSSLKASIQEFDSYTKNFRSSTRGQLKSFNSDFVEEMDALLDNMNDDSNTKLLENLHAIHQAGEILVTKMKETDEKIGQVIRSGSK
;
A
#
# COMPACT_ATOMS: atom_id res chain seq x y z
N MET A 1 28.51 -14.41 -22.92
CA MET A 1 27.90 -13.06 -22.77
C MET A 1 26.64 -13.25 -21.95
N ALA A 2 26.51 -12.52 -20.85
CA ALA A 2 25.51 -12.76 -19.82
C ALA A 2 24.09 -12.47 -20.36
N ASN A 3 23.36 -13.53 -20.68
CA ASN A 3 21.93 -13.50 -20.93
C ASN A 3 21.23 -13.43 -19.56
N GLN A 4 21.45 -12.35 -18.82
CA GLN A 4 20.78 -12.15 -17.54
C GLN A 4 19.34 -11.77 -17.82
N ASP A 5 18.46 -12.70 -17.51
CA ASP A 5 17.00 -12.65 -17.53
C ASP A 5 16.45 -11.34 -16.95
N ILE A 6 16.38 -10.31 -17.78
CA ILE A 6 15.33 -9.29 -17.68
C ILE A 6 14.02 -9.90 -18.22
N LYS A 7 13.71 -11.15 -17.84
CA LYS A 7 12.30 -11.54 -17.67
C LYS A 7 11.84 -10.86 -16.39
N LEU A 8 11.80 -9.53 -16.42
CA LEU A 8 11.17 -8.73 -15.39
C LEU A 8 9.70 -9.17 -15.39
N ASN A 9 9.33 -9.91 -14.35
CA ASN A 9 8.01 -10.48 -14.23
C ASN A 9 7.04 -9.38 -13.83
N ILE A 10 6.68 -8.52 -14.80
CA ILE A 10 5.72 -7.41 -14.67
C ILE A 10 4.44 -7.95 -14.02
N ILE A 11 4.06 -9.18 -14.35
CA ILE A 11 2.90 -9.87 -13.82
C ILE A 11 3.06 -10.12 -12.31
N GLU A 12 4.20 -10.65 -11.86
CA GLU A 12 4.50 -10.82 -10.42
C GLU A 12 4.52 -9.48 -9.69
N LEU A 13 5.14 -8.44 -10.26
CA LEU A 13 5.17 -7.11 -9.64
C LEU A 13 3.76 -6.52 -9.49
N GLN A 14 2.93 -6.62 -10.52
CA GLN A 14 1.52 -6.21 -10.46
C GLN A 14 0.71 -7.02 -9.45
N ALA A 15 0.97 -8.33 -9.34
CA ALA A 15 0.32 -9.19 -8.34
C ALA A 15 0.71 -8.79 -6.91
N VAL A 16 2.00 -8.51 -6.68
CA VAL A 16 2.51 -8.02 -5.39
C VAL A 16 1.92 -6.65 -5.04
N LEU A 17 1.82 -5.72 -5.99
CA LEU A 17 1.20 -4.41 -5.76
C LEU A 17 -0.29 -4.52 -5.45
N SER A 18 -1.00 -5.42 -6.14
CA SER A 18 -2.41 -5.70 -5.86
C SER A 18 -2.62 -6.28 -4.46
N SER A 19 -1.75 -7.20 -4.05
CA SER A 19 -1.73 -7.75 -2.69
C SER A 19 -1.44 -6.67 -1.63
N LEU A 20 -0.43 -5.83 -1.87
CA LEU A 20 -0.08 -4.70 -1.01
C LEU A 20 -1.26 -3.74 -0.84
N LYS A 21 -1.97 -3.42 -1.92
CA LYS A 21 -3.17 -2.57 -1.88
C LYS A 21 -4.27 -3.18 -1.01
N ALA A 22 -4.54 -4.49 -1.17
CA ALA A 22 -5.54 -5.19 -0.38
C ALA A 22 -5.17 -5.18 1.11
N SER A 23 -3.90 -5.45 1.45
CA SER A 23 -3.41 -5.41 2.84
C SER A 23 -3.49 -4.00 3.45
N ILE A 24 -3.20 -2.95 2.68
CA ILE A 24 -3.38 -1.56 3.14
C ILE A 24 -4.86 -1.30 3.50
N GLN A 25 -5.79 -1.72 2.64
CA GLN A 25 -7.22 -1.55 2.88
C GLN A 25 -7.72 -2.34 4.09
N GLU A 26 -7.24 -3.57 4.26
CA GLU A 26 -7.57 -4.41 5.40
C GLU A 26 -7.05 -3.81 6.71
N PHE A 27 -5.81 -3.32 6.71
CA PHE A 27 -5.22 -2.67 7.88
C PHE A 27 -5.93 -1.36 8.26
N ASP A 28 -6.26 -0.51 7.28
CA ASP A 28 -7.04 0.72 7.50
C ASP A 28 -8.45 0.41 8.03
N SER A 29 -9.10 -0.62 7.48
CA SER A 29 -10.42 -1.07 7.95
C SER A 29 -10.35 -1.62 9.38
N TYR A 30 -9.37 -2.48 9.68
CA TYR A 30 -9.19 -3.07 11.00
C TYR A 30 -8.95 -1.99 12.06
N THR A 31 -8.06 -1.03 11.78
CA THR A 31 -7.75 0.05 12.72
C THR A 31 -8.95 0.98 12.95
N LYS A 32 -9.74 1.30 11.92
CA LYS A 32 -10.99 2.05 12.05
C LYS A 32 -12.08 1.30 12.83
N ASN A 33 -12.26 0.02 12.53
CA ASN A 33 -13.28 -0.82 13.17
C ASN A 33 -12.92 -1.11 14.63
N PHE A 34 -11.66 -1.37 14.94
CA PHE A 34 -11.16 -1.53 16.29
C PHE A 34 -11.45 -0.28 17.12
N ARG A 35 -11.05 0.90 16.64
CA ARG A 35 -11.33 2.17 17.33
C ARG A 35 -12.82 2.41 17.53
N SER A 36 -13.61 2.27 16.48
CA SER A 36 -15.06 2.54 16.54
C SER A 36 -15.78 1.57 17.48
N SER A 37 -15.40 0.29 17.45
CA SER A 37 -15.97 -0.74 18.32
C SER A 37 -15.57 -0.54 19.77
N THR A 38 -14.29 -0.28 20.05
CA THR A 38 -13.80 0.00 21.40
C THR A 38 -14.45 1.25 21.97
N ARG A 39 -14.58 2.34 21.18
CA ARG A 39 -15.35 3.53 21.59
C ARG A 39 -16.81 3.22 21.88
N GLY A 40 -17.47 2.47 21.01
CA GLY A 40 -18.86 2.08 21.19
C GLY A 40 -19.09 1.27 22.47
N GLN A 41 -18.17 0.37 22.80
CA GLN A 41 -18.23 -0.45 24.02
C GLN A 41 -17.90 0.35 25.29
N LEU A 42 -17.03 1.36 25.20
CA LEU A 42 -16.63 2.18 26.35
C LEU A 42 -17.61 3.31 26.65
N LYS A 43 -18.39 3.80 25.67
CA LYS A 43 -19.40 4.86 25.86
C LYS A 43 -20.44 4.58 26.94
N SER A 44 -20.68 3.32 27.30
CA SER A 44 -21.61 2.94 28.37
C SER A 44 -21.02 3.09 29.77
N PHE A 45 -19.71 3.33 29.89
CA PHE A 45 -19.02 3.55 31.15
C PHE A 45 -18.79 5.06 31.34
N ASN A 46 -19.44 5.69 32.33
CA ASN A 46 -19.16 7.07 32.74
C ASN A 46 -17.99 7.06 33.75
N SER A 47 -16.75 7.07 33.26
CA SER A 47 -15.55 7.04 34.10
C SER A 47 -14.39 7.74 33.41
N ASP A 48 -13.50 8.36 34.20
CA ASP A 48 -12.20 8.92 33.78
C ASP A 48 -11.35 7.90 33.00
N PHE A 49 -11.55 6.59 33.23
CA PHE A 49 -10.94 5.53 32.43
C PHE A 49 -11.31 5.59 30.94
N VAL A 50 -12.55 5.99 30.62
CA VAL A 50 -13.02 6.14 29.24
C VAL A 50 -12.40 7.35 28.57
N GLU A 51 -12.18 8.44 29.30
CA GLU A 51 -11.50 9.63 28.77
C GLU A 51 -10.03 9.33 28.41
N GLU A 52 -9.31 8.62 29.28
CA GLU A 52 -7.93 8.17 29.02
C GLU A 52 -7.86 7.17 27.84
N MET A 53 -8.83 6.26 27.75
CA MET A 53 -8.93 5.34 26.61
C MET A 53 -9.26 6.05 25.30
N ASP A 54 -10.12 7.07 25.32
CA ASP A 54 -10.43 7.88 24.13
C ASP A 54 -9.19 8.66 23.65
N ALA A 55 -8.42 9.23 24.58
CA ALA A 55 -7.16 9.91 24.27
C ALA A 55 -6.11 8.95 23.68
N LEU A 56 -6.01 7.73 24.21
CA LEU A 56 -5.16 6.67 23.65
C LEU A 56 -5.57 6.27 22.23
N LEU A 57 -6.87 6.09 21.99
CA LEU A 57 -7.41 5.74 20.67
C LEU A 57 -7.24 6.89 19.65
N ASP A 58 -7.20 8.14 20.10
CA ASP A 58 -6.85 9.28 19.24
C ASP A 58 -5.34 9.40 19.00
N ASN A 59 -4.49 9.14 19.97
CA ASN A 59 -3.04 9.06 19.71
C ASN A 59 -2.67 7.92 18.73
N MET A 60 -3.40 6.80 18.78
CA MET A 60 -3.28 5.74 17.77
C MET A 60 -3.75 6.17 16.37
N ASN A 61 -4.58 7.22 16.27
CA ASN A 61 -4.96 7.84 15.00
C ASN A 61 -3.80 8.66 14.43
N ASP A 62 -3.10 9.43 15.26
CA ASP A 62 -2.24 10.49 14.75
C ASP A 62 -0.85 10.01 14.31
N ASP A 63 -0.19 9.14 15.07
CA ASP A 63 1.27 9.01 14.88
C ASP A 63 1.72 7.76 14.11
N SER A 64 1.43 6.58 14.63
CA SER A 64 2.08 5.35 14.12
C SER A 64 1.34 4.70 12.94
N ASN A 65 0.00 4.67 13.00
CA ASN A 65 -0.81 4.05 11.94
C ASN A 65 -0.84 4.93 10.69
N THR A 66 -0.93 6.25 10.85
CA THR A 66 -0.96 7.20 9.73
C THR A 66 0.36 7.22 8.99
N LYS A 67 1.52 7.31 9.68
CA LYS A 67 2.84 7.23 9.03
C LYS A 67 3.07 5.90 8.33
N LEU A 68 2.65 4.78 8.93
CA LEU A 68 2.76 3.47 8.28
C LEU A 68 1.91 3.39 7.03
N LEU A 69 0.65 3.82 7.09
CA LEU A 69 -0.25 3.87 5.93
C LEU A 69 0.29 4.79 4.83
N GLU A 70 0.79 5.97 5.17
CA GLU A 70 1.44 6.90 4.24
C GLU A 70 2.64 6.25 3.54
N ASN A 71 3.52 5.59 4.29
CA ASN A 71 4.67 4.89 3.72
C ASN A 71 4.24 3.74 2.81
N LEU A 72 3.24 2.95 3.20
CA LEU A 72 2.73 1.85 2.38
C LEU A 72 2.07 2.37 1.09
N HIS A 73 1.33 3.47 1.16
CA HIS A 73 0.78 4.14 -0.03
C HIS A 73 1.88 4.68 -0.94
N ALA A 74 2.94 5.28 -0.38
CA ALA A 74 4.08 5.77 -1.15
C ALA A 74 4.83 4.63 -1.86
N ILE A 75 5.04 3.49 -1.18
CA ILE A 75 5.65 2.29 -1.78
C ILE A 75 4.78 1.75 -2.92
N HIS A 76 3.47 1.64 -2.70
CA HIS A 76 2.53 1.21 -3.73
C HIS A 76 2.57 2.13 -4.96
N GLN A 77 2.55 3.45 -4.76
CA GLN A 77 2.65 4.43 -5.84
C GLN A 77 3.97 4.34 -6.60
N ALA A 78 5.09 4.21 -5.89
CA ALA A 78 6.40 4.03 -6.51
C ALA A 78 6.45 2.75 -7.38
N GLY A 79 5.84 1.67 -6.91
CA GLY A 79 5.71 0.43 -7.67
C GLY A 79 4.87 0.56 -8.95
N GLU A 80 3.73 1.25 -8.89
CA GLU A 80 2.90 1.53 -10.07
C GLU A 80 3.64 2.36 -11.12
N ILE A 81 4.42 3.35 -10.67
CA ILE A 81 5.29 4.15 -11.55
C ILE A 81 6.34 3.25 -12.21
N LEU A 82 6.94 2.34 -11.44
CA LEU A 82 7.94 1.38 -11.96
C LEU A 82 7.32 0.48 -13.04
N VAL A 83 6.15 -0.12 -12.77
CA VAL A 83 5.41 -0.95 -13.74
C VAL A 83 5.13 -0.16 -15.02
N THR A 84 4.68 1.07 -14.90
CA THR A 84 4.38 1.95 -16.05
C THR A 84 5.63 2.19 -16.89
N LYS A 85 6.73 2.62 -16.26
CA LYS A 85 8.01 2.86 -16.94
C LYS A 85 8.56 1.60 -17.61
N MET A 86 8.38 0.44 -16.98
CA MET A 86 8.80 -0.84 -17.54
C MET A 86 8.01 -1.19 -18.80
N LYS A 87 6.69 -1.02 -18.80
CA LYS A 87 5.84 -1.21 -20.00
C LYS A 87 6.23 -0.27 -21.13
N GLU A 88 6.40 1.02 -20.82
CA GLU A 88 6.83 2.00 -21.83
C GLU A 88 8.20 1.68 -22.43
N THR A 89 9.13 1.19 -21.61
CA THR A 89 10.47 0.81 -22.06
C THR A 89 10.42 -0.43 -22.94
N ASP A 90 9.63 -1.43 -22.57
CA ASP A 90 9.41 -2.65 -23.37
C ASP A 90 8.80 -2.31 -24.75
N GLU A 91 7.78 -1.45 -24.78
CA GLU A 91 7.17 -0.96 -26.01
C GLU A 91 8.17 -0.22 -26.91
N LYS A 92 8.97 0.68 -26.34
CA LYS A 92 10.02 1.42 -27.07
C LYS A 92 11.06 0.49 -27.68
N ILE A 93 11.55 -0.49 -26.91
CA ILE A 93 12.50 -1.49 -27.41
C ILE A 93 11.87 -2.33 -28.52
N GLY A 94 10.63 -2.77 -28.35
CA GLY A 94 9.88 -3.53 -29.35
C GLY A 94 9.71 -2.78 -30.67
N GLN A 95 9.45 -1.46 -30.62
CA GLN A 95 9.39 -0.62 -31.82
C GLN A 95 10.74 -0.51 -32.52
N VAL A 96 11.83 -0.29 -31.78
CA VAL A 96 13.19 -0.21 -32.34
C VAL A 96 13.56 -1.51 -33.05
N ILE A 97 13.34 -2.67 -32.43
CA ILE A 97 13.62 -3.99 -33.02
C ILE A 97 12.83 -4.21 -34.33
N ARG A 98 11.53 -3.87 -34.35
CA ARG A 98 10.70 -3.98 -35.56
C ARG A 98 11.15 -3.04 -36.68
N SER A 99 11.63 -1.85 -36.34
CA SER A 99 12.09 -0.85 -37.32
C SER A 99 13.45 -1.21 -37.95
N GLY A 100 14.34 -1.87 -37.20
CA GLY A 100 15.65 -2.32 -37.68
C GLY A 100 15.65 -3.65 -38.44
N SER A 101 14.50 -4.35 -38.50
CA SER A 101 14.33 -5.60 -39.25
C SER A 101 13.76 -5.38 -40.67
N LYS A 102 13.79 -4.15 -41.18
CA LYS A 102 13.43 -3.74 -42.54
C LYS A 102 14.65 -3.40 -43.37
#